data_AF-A0A286UAZ4-F1
#
_entry.id   AF-A0A286UAZ4-F1
#
_cell.length_a   1.000
_cell.length_b   1.000
_cell.length_c   1.000
_cell.angle_alpha   90.00
_cell.angle_beta   90.00
_cell.angle_gamma   90.00
#
_symmetry.space_group_name_H-M   'P 1'
#
loop_
_entity.id
_entity.type
_entity.pdbx_description
1 polymer ?
#
loop_
_entity_poly.entity_id
_entity_poly.type
_entity_poly.pdbx_seq_one_letter_code
_entity_poly.pdbx_strand_id
1 'polypeptide(L)'
;MNKKPAFKATRLTSTVFQLTEYSDIYSEYPFIYLKLLPEVIVLIDSGCGGKSTDPEVNLTSLREFIETVPIEDNDGKPFNGDGPEKREYIVICTHCHYDHILGLEQFTEDSPIYASSHSPSFLSPKNLPHNSLCQRLGIQTPTYTPTLIDHLSPILFHPPNQHQADQNQPKASSKSPSINTSIQILHTPGHTPDSLAIWDKSEQMLYVGDTLYAHSPIIFPPEGNLTHWFRSIDLLISVCIDHTTTATSPTQTSIQTPAPTQTQTPRLNAGHSSSLRPALSILSRAKSFLKDVVSGLEPIQDKITVPLYPAIKLIHQSLTKRTAHAVLSINFVSFIYSNKQNQCKTVVQKKYKTQQSEK
;
A
#
# COMPACT_ATOMS: atom_id res chain seq x y z
N MET A 1 28.91 -6.00 -14.61
CA MET A 1 28.05 -7.20 -14.55
C MET A 1 26.63 -6.72 -14.36
N ASN A 2 25.62 -7.32 -15.00
CA ASN A 2 24.23 -7.02 -14.62
C ASN A 2 24.03 -7.53 -13.18
N LYS A 3 23.66 -6.63 -12.27
CA LYS A 3 23.22 -7.03 -10.94
C LYS A 3 21.83 -7.67 -11.04
N LYS A 4 21.57 -8.72 -10.28
CA LYS A 4 20.24 -9.34 -10.17
C LYS A 4 19.48 -8.61 -9.05
N PRO A 5 18.36 -7.92 -9.35
CA PRO A 5 17.62 -7.16 -8.35
C PRO A 5 16.77 -8.06 -7.46
N ALA A 6 16.54 -7.60 -6.22
CA ALA A 6 15.55 -8.17 -5.30
C ALA A 6 14.10 -7.87 -5.74
N PHE A 7 13.91 -6.84 -6.56
CA PHE A 7 12.62 -6.30 -6.99
C PHE A 7 12.27 -6.75 -8.42
N LYS A 8 10.96 -6.83 -8.68
CA LYS A 8 10.37 -6.82 -10.03
C LYS A 8 9.39 -5.66 -10.12
N ALA A 9 9.19 -5.14 -11.33
CA ALA A 9 8.17 -4.14 -11.62
C ALA A 9 7.11 -4.72 -12.57
N THR A 10 5.89 -4.20 -12.49
CA THR A 10 4.78 -4.51 -13.40
C THR A 10 3.95 -3.25 -13.61
N ARG A 11 3.68 -2.89 -14.85
CA ARG A 11 2.88 -1.71 -15.18
C ARG A 11 1.41 -1.92 -14.81
N LEU A 12 0.83 -0.94 -14.10
CA LEU A 12 -0.60 -0.91 -13.78
C LEU A 12 -1.38 0.09 -14.63
N THR A 13 -0.76 1.23 -14.98
CA THR A 13 -1.34 2.27 -15.84
C THR A 13 -0.25 2.90 -16.73
N SER A 14 -0.56 3.97 -17.46
CA SER A 14 0.48 4.76 -18.16
C SER A 14 1.48 5.41 -17.20
N THR A 15 1.07 5.75 -15.97
CA THR A 15 1.92 6.43 -14.97
C THR A 15 2.28 5.59 -13.75
N VAL A 16 1.52 4.54 -13.43
CA VAL A 16 1.67 3.75 -12.20
C VAL A 16 2.24 2.37 -12.48
N PHE A 17 3.21 1.97 -11.65
CA PHE A 17 3.80 0.63 -11.58
C PHE A 17 3.66 0.06 -10.18
N GLN A 18 3.49 -1.26 -10.10
CA GLN A 18 3.67 -2.03 -8.87
C GLN A 18 5.09 -2.60 -8.87
N LEU A 19 5.80 -2.41 -7.76
CA LEU A 19 7.09 -3.02 -7.48
C LEU A 19 6.89 -4.08 -6.39
N THR A 20 7.59 -5.20 -6.47
CA THR A 20 7.44 -6.31 -5.51
C THR A 20 8.77 -7.02 -5.28
N GLU A 21 9.14 -7.20 -4.01
CA GLU A 21 10.23 -8.08 -3.62
C GLU A 21 9.77 -9.53 -3.79
N TYR A 22 10.40 -10.31 -4.67
CA TYR A 22 9.85 -11.62 -5.11
C TYR A 22 10.46 -12.84 -4.40
N SER A 23 11.38 -12.61 -3.47
CA SER A 23 12.20 -13.65 -2.83
C SER A 23 12.68 -13.24 -1.44
N ASP A 24 11.98 -12.30 -0.78
CA ASP A 24 12.45 -11.69 0.46
C ASP A 24 12.58 -12.69 1.62
N ILE A 25 13.50 -12.42 2.55
CA ILE A 25 13.81 -13.34 3.68
C ILE A 25 12.69 -13.48 4.72
N TYR A 26 11.72 -12.57 4.70
CA TYR A 26 10.56 -12.57 5.60
C TYR A 26 9.36 -13.28 4.94
N SER A 27 9.40 -13.39 3.61
CA SER A 27 8.35 -13.89 2.71
C SER A 27 7.05 -13.10 2.81
N GLU A 28 7.17 -11.79 3.03
CA GLU A 28 6.05 -10.84 3.06
C GLU A 28 5.58 -10.54 1.63
N TYR A 29 6.50 -10.42 0.67
CA TYR A 29 6.23 -10.01 -0.72
C TYR A 29 5.43 -8.69 -0.87
N PRO A 30 5.80 -7.61 -0.15
CA PRO A 30 5.03 -6.35 -0.13
C PRO A 30 4.99 -5.67 -1.50
N PHE A 31 3.89 -4.97 -1.75
CA PHE A 31 3.65 -4.17 -2.93
C PHE A 31 4.00 -2.71 -2.64
N ILE A 32 5.08 -2.26 -3.27
CA ILE A 32 5.46 -0.85 -3.38
C ILE A 32 4.78 -0.28 -4.62
N TYR A 33 4.27 0.95 -4.56
CA TYR A 33 3.71 1.60 -5.76
C TYR A 33 4.56 2.79 -6.18
N LEU A 34 4.79 2.92 -7.48
CA LEU A 34 5.58 3.97 -8.10
C LEU A 34 4.72 4.70 -9.11
N LYS A 35 4.50 5.99 -8.92
CA LYS A 35 3.85 6.89 -9.89
C LYS A 35 4.86 7.83 -10.51
N LEU A 36 4.98 7.76 -11.84
CA LEU A 36 5.77 8.69 -12.65
C LEU A 36 4.97 9.97 -12.92
N LEU A 37 5.44 11.11 -12.44
CA LEU A 37 5.03 12.45 -12.88
C LEU A 37 6.21 13.10 -13.65
N PRO A 38 6.01 14.22 -14.37
CA PRO A 38 7.07 14.82 -15.18
C PRO A 38 8.34 15.18 -14.41
N GLU A 39 8.20 15.77 -13.22
CA GLU A 39 9.33 16.26 -12.40
C GLU A 39 9.61 15.43 -11.14
N VAL A 40 8.70 14.54 -10.75
CA VAL A 40 8.76 13.82 -9.47
C VAL A 40 8.26 12.39 -9.61
N ILE A 41 8.85 11.47 -8.85
CA ILE A 41 8.36 10.11 -8.65
C ILE A 41 7.72 10.03 -7.28
N VAL A 42 6.45 9.64 -7.22
CA VAL A 42 5.79 9.36 -5.93
C VAL A 42 5.88 7.87 -5.65
N LEU A 43 6.57 7.51 -4.57
CA LEU A 43 6.63 6.17 -4.01
C LEU A 43 5.63 6.03 -2.87
N ILE A 44 4.92 4.91 -2.85
CA ILE A 44 4.08 4.49 -1.73
C ILE A 44 4.72 3.22 -1.16
N ASP A 45 5.15 3.33 0.09
CA ASP A 45 5.98 2.35 0.83
C ASP A 45 7.35 2.05 0.17
N SER A 46 8.15 1.22 0.86
CA SER A 46 9.56 0.95 0.51
C SER A 46 10.00 -0.50 0.66
N GLY A 47 9.09 -1.41 1.05
CA GLY A 47 9.35 -2.85 1.14
C GLY A 47 10.14 -3.29 2.37
N CYS A 48 10.66 -4.51 2.29
CA CYS A 48 11.47 -5.20 3.29
C CYS A 48 12.97 -4.86 3.20
N GLY A 49 13.36 -3.91 2.35
CA GLY A 49 14.75 -3.49 2.17
C GLY A 49 15.57 -4.43 1.29
N GLY A 50 14.93 -5.22 0.43
CA GLY A 50 15.58 -6.01 -0.63
C GLY A 50 16.41 -7.21 -0.16
N LYS A 51 16.31 -7.64 1.10
CA LYS A 51 17.03 -8.83 1.60
C LYS A 51 16.39 -10.09 1.06
N SER A 52 17.12 -10.85 0.24
CA SER A 52 16.59 -12.01 -0.47
C SER A 52 17.11 -13.37 0.05
N THR A 53 16.29 -14.40 -0.14
CA THR A 53 16.62 -15.84 -0.02
C THR A 53 17.33 -16.40 -1.26
N ASP A 54 17.30 -15.68 -2.38
CA ASP A 54 17.95 -16.03 -3.64
C ASP A 54 19.42 -15.56 -3.59
N PRO A 55 20.41 -16.48 -3.56
CA PRO A 55 21.81 -16.13 -3.34
C PRO A 55 22.47 -15.41 -4.53
N GLU A 56 21.80 -15.32 -5.68
CA GLU A 56 22.29 -14.55 -6.82
C GLU A 56 21.88 -13.07 -6.76
N VAL A 57 20.92 -12.71 -5.90
CA VAL A 57 20.46 -11.31 -5.74
C VAL A 57 21.56 -10.47 -5.11
N ASN A 58 21.98 -9.43 -5.83
CA ASN A 58 23.09 -8.55 -5.46
C ASN A 58 22.82 -7.06 -5.74
N LEU A 59 21.58 -6.71 -6.09
CA LEU A 59 21.04 -5.35 -6.00
C LEU A 59 19.82 -5.38 -5.07
N THR A 60 20.01 -4.85 -3.86
CA THR A 60 19.00 -4.84 -2.77
C THR A 60 18.46 -3.44 -2.50
N SER A 61 19.07 -2.38 -3.05
CA SER A 61 18.59 -1.00 -2.94
C SER A 61 17.41 -0.79 -3.89
N LEU A 62 16.27 -0.36 -3.33
CA LEU A 62 15.07 0.03 -4.08
C LEU A 62 15.37 1.25 -4.94
N ARG A 63 16.10 2.22 -4.39
CA ARG A 63 16.52 3.41 -5.15
C ARG A 63 17.44 3.02 -6.32
N GLU A 64 18.44 2.18 -6.08
CA GLU A 64 19.32 1.69 -7.15
C GLU A 64 18.52 0.92 -8.23
N PHE A 65 17.51 0.15 -7.84
CA PHE A 65 16.63 -0.55 -8.78
C PHE A 65 15.90 0.44 -9.69
N ILE A 66 15.26 1.45 -9.11
CA ILE A 66 14.49 2.49 -9.82
C ILE A 66 15.41 3.30 -10.76
N GLU A 67 16.63 3.61 -10.33
CA GLU A 67 17.56 4.48 -11.06
C GLU A 67 18.38 3.76 -12.14
N THR A 68 18.67 2.46 -11.97
CA THR A 68 19.66 1.77 -12.83
C THR A 68 19.14 0.59 -13.63
N VAL A 69 18.02 -0.04 -13.25
CA VAL A 69 17.58 -1.29 -13.87
C VAL A 69 16.62 -1.03 -15.04
N PRO A 70 16.95 -1.45 -16.28
CA PRO A 70 16.03 -1.40 -17.41
C PRO A 70 14.75 -2.21 -17.14
N ILE A 71 13.58 -1.59 -17.31
CA ILE A 71 12.28 -2.26 -17.17
C ILE A 71 11.65 -2.38 -18.56
N GLU A 72 11.31 -3.62 -18.97
CA GLU A 72 10.71 -3.92 -20.28
C GLU A 72 9.39 -3.16 -20.48
N ASP A 73 8.51 -3.20 -19.48
CA ASP A 73 7.26 -2.42 -19.41
C ASP A 73 7.47 -0.88 -19.47
N ASN A 74 8.70 -0.38 -19.35
CA ASN A 74 9.06 1.04 -19.37
C ASN A 74 10.03 1.36 -20.53
N ASP A 75 9.71 0.89 -21.73
CA ASP A 75 10.48 1.08 -22.97
C ASP A 75 11.94 0.58 -22.88
N GLY A 76 12.21 -0.39 -22.01
CA GLY A 76 13.58 -0.87 -21.73
C GLY A 76 14.47 0.15 -21.02
N LYS A 77 13.89 1.12 -20.31
CA LYS A 77 14.62 2.16 -19.55
C LYS A 77 14.41 2.01 -18.03
N PRO A 78 15.37 2.43 -17.20
CA PRO A 78 15.12 2.64 -15.78
C PRO A 78 14.06 3.73 -15.57
N PHE A 79 13.41 3.73 -14.41
CA PHE A 79 12.40 4.73 -14.07
C PHE A 79 12.99 6.12 -13.81
N ASN A 80 14.23 6.18 -13.29
CA ASN A 80 14.89 7.43 -12.94
C ASN A 80 16.40 7.43 -13.23
N GLY A 81 16.77 7.07 -14.46
CA GLY A 81 18.15 7.12 -14.92
C GLY A 81 18.75 8.53 -14.88
N ASP A 82 20.08 8.60 -14.79
CA ASP A 82 20.79 9.88 -14.78
C ASP A 82 20.68 10.60 -16.12
N GLY A 83 20.47 11.92 -16.07
CA GLY A 83 20.29 12.76 -17.26
C GLY A 83 19.37 13.96 -16.99
N PRO A 84 18.99 14.71 -18.04
CA PRO A 84 18.14 15.89 -17.92
C PRO A 84 16.69 15.58 -17.54
N GLU A 85 16.27 14.31 -17.63
CA GLU A 85 14.95 13.83 -17.22
C GLU A 85 14.95 13.20 -15.80
N LYS A 86 16.02 13.39 -15.02
CA LYS A 86 16.07 12.94 -13.62
C LYS A 86 14.97 13.66 -12.82
N ARG A 87 14.23 12.88 -12.04
CA ARG A 87 13.11 13.31 -11.20
C ARG A 87 13.51 13.29 -9.74
N GLU A 88 12.94 14.21 -8.97
CA GLU A 88 12.95 14.15 -7.51
C GLU A 88 12.04 13.00 -7.01
N TYR A 89 12.10 12.70 -5.72
CA TYR A 89 11.20 11.72 -5.10
C TYR A 89 10.28 12.36 -4.05
N ILE A 90 9.10 11.79 -3.90
CA ILE A 90 8.26 11.91 -2.70
C ILE A 90 7.98 10.49 -2.23
N VAL A 91 8.17 10.18 -0.96
CA VAL A 91 7.81 8.88 -0.38
C VAL A 91 6.63 9.05 0.57
N ILE A 92 5.63 8.18 0.51
CA ILE A 92 4.46 8.18 1.39
C ILE A 92 4.37 6.81 2.06
N CYS A 93 4.48 6.76 3.38
CA CYS A 93 4.32 5.53 4.14
C CYS A 93 2.83 5.29 4.43
N THR A 94 2.29 4.12 4.08
CA THR A 94 0.93 3.73 4.48
C THR A 94 0.88 3.51 5.99
N HIS A 95 1.90 2.89 6.58
CA HIS A 95 2.08 2.74 8.03
C HIS A 95 3.51 2.28 8.34
N CYS A 96 3.85 2.16 9.62
CA CYS A 96 5.23 1.91 10.06
C CYS A 96 5.68 0.45 10.17
N HIS A 97 4.91 -0.56 9.75
CA HIS A 97 5.39 -1.95 9.77
C HIS A 97 6.61 -2.14 8.85
N TYR A 98 7.52 -3.03 9.28
CA TYR A 98 8.84 -3.22 8.69
C TYR A 98 8.83 -3.48 7.17
N ASP A 99 7.87 -4.24 6.68
CA ASP A 99 7.65 -4.58 5.27
C ASP A 99 7.17 -3.40 4.41
N HIS A 100 6.92 -2.25 5.03
CA HIS A 100 6.62 -0.98 4.35
C HIS A 100 7.77 0.04 4.48
N ILE A 101 8.63 -0.06 5.52
CA ILE A 101 9.57 1.01 5.88
C ILE A 101 11.07 0.66 5.77
N LEU A 102 11.47 -0.60 5.57
CA LEU A 102 12.88 -0.99 5.62
C LEU A 102 13.74 -0.43 4.46
N GLY A 103 13.13 0.11 3.39
CA GLY A 103 13.84 0.79 2.30
C GLY A 103 14.04 2.30 2.50
N LEU A 104 13.44 2.92 3.54
CA LEU A 104 13.33 4.39 3.65
C LEU A 104 14.66 5.14 3.79
N GLU A 105 15.69 4.55 4.42
CA GLU A 105 17.01 5.20 4.59
C GLU A 105 17.69 5.57 3.24
N GLN A 106 17.22 5.01 2.13
CA GLN A 106 17.72 5.31 0.77
C GLN A 106 17.25 6.67 0.21
N PHE A 107 16.31 7.31 0.92
CA PHE A 107 15.60 8.51 0.47
C PHE A 107 15.69 9.69 1.48
N THR A 108 16.40 9.54 2.60
CA THR A 108 16.39 10.52 3.71
C THR A 108 17.14 11.83 3.42
N GLU A 109 18.06 11.85 2.46
CA GLU A 109 18.92 13.01 2.19
C GLU A 109 18.24 14.08 1.33
N ASP A 110 17.40 13.67 0.38
CA ASP A 110 16.86 14.54 -0.69
C ASP A 110 15.34 14.43 -0.87
N SER A 111 14.68 13.45 -0.24
CA SER A 111 13.26 13.15 -0.49
C SER A 111 12.40 13.39 0.76
N PRO A 112 11.28 14.14 0.68
CA PRO A 112 10.31 14.17 1.77
C PRO A 112 9.64 12.79 1.94
N ILE A 113 9.71 12.27 3.15
CA ILE A 113 9.03 11.03 3.57
C ILE A 113 7.80 11.41 4.40
N TYR A 114 6.60 11.20 3.87
CA TYR A 114 5.33 11.51 4.53
C TYR A 114 4.80 10.34 5.36
N ALA A 115 4.26 10.63 6.53
CA ALA A 115 3.55 9.67 7.38
C ALA A 115 2.41 10.34 8.17
N SER A 116 1.51 9.54 8.75
CA SER A 116 0.28 10.05 9.38
C SER A 116 0.52 10.96 10.59
N SER A 117 -0.09 12.15 10.61
CA SER A 117 -0.20 12.96 11.82
C SER A 117 -1.22 12.45 12.83
N HIS A 118 -1.98 11.38 12.53
CA HIS A 118 -3.04 10.85 13.41
C HIS A 118 -2.51 10.35 14.77
N SER A 119 -1.31 9.77 14.78
CA SER A 119 -0.69 9.25 16.00
C SER A 119 0.83 9.51 16.04
N PRO A 120 1.27 10.76 16.25
CA PRO A 120 2.69 11.13 16.17
C PRO A 120 3.56 10.38 17.20
N SER A 121 2.99 10.04 18.36
CA SER A 121 3.66 9.24 19.38
C SER A 121 3.87 7.79 18.93
N PHE A 122 3.03 7.24 18.07
CA PHE A 122 3.18 5.90 17.49
C PHE A 122 4.44 5.81 16.60
N LEU A 123 4.72 6.88 15.86
CA LEU A 123 5.89 7.02 14.99
C LEU A 123 7.15 7.55 15.69
N SER A 124 7.05 7.94 16.97
CA SER A 124 8.18 8.54 17.69
C SER A 124 9.39 7.59 17.75
N PRO A 125 10.65 8.07 17.69
CA PRO A 125 11.84 7.22 17.70
C PRO A 125 11.94 6.24 18.87
N LYS A 126 11.30 6.57 20.01
CA LYS A 126 11.18 5.69 21.18
C LYS A 126 10.31 4.46 20.92
N ASN A 127 9.21 4.64 20.19
CA ASN A 127 8.17 3.62 19.99
C ASN A 127 8.29 2.89 18.64
N LEU A 128 8.86 3.56 17.63
CA LEU A 128 9.00 3.03 16.27
C LEU A 128 9.66 1.63 16.22
N PRO A 129 10.74 1.30 16.98
CA PRO A 129 11.30 -0.05 16.96
C PRO A 129 10.31 -1.14 17.39
N HIS A 130 9.41 -0.83 18.33
CA HIS A 130 8.38 -1.75 18.78
C HIS A 130 7.24 -1.84 17.76
N ASN A 131 6.69 -0.68 17.39
CA ASN A 131 5.49 -0.54 16.57
C ASN A 131 5.70 -0.99 15.12
N SER A 132 6.92 -0.82 14.59
CA SER A 132 7.30 -1.37 13.28
C SER A 132 7.51 -2.88 13.26
N LEU A 133 7.41 -3.55 14.42
CA LEU A 133 7.77 -4.95 14.65
C LEU A 133 9.28 -5.26 14.52
N CYS A 134 10.14 -4.30 14.13
CA CYS A 134 11.58 -4.53 13.97
C CYS A 134 12.25 -5.11 15.24
N GLN A 135 11.94 -4.57 16.41
CA GLN A 135 12.42 -5.07 17.71
C GLN A 135 12.01 -6.52 17.97
N ARG A 136 10.79 -6.91 17.55
CA ARG A 136 10.28 -8.28 17.71
C ARG A 136 11.03 -9.26 16.80
N LEU A 137 11.39 -8.81 15.60
CA LEU A 137 12.15 -9.59 14.61
C LEU A 137 13.66 -9.61 14.89
N GLY A 138 14.15 -8.78 15.81
CA GLY A 138 15.58 -8.65 16.09
C GLY A 138 16.36 -7.96 14.96
N ILE A 139 15.69 -7.14 14.15
CA ILE A 139 16.29 -6.41 13.02
C ILE A 139 16.45 -4.92 13.35
N GLN A 140 17.38 -4.27 12.66
CA GLN A 140 17.55 -2.82 12.74
C GLN A 140 16.29 -2.10 12.25
N THR A 141 15.81 -1.16 13.06
CA THR A 141 14.76 -0.21 12.67
C THR A 141 15.40 0.90 11.81
N PRO A 142 14.80 1.29 10.67
CA PRO A 142 15.35 2.33 9.82
C PRO A 142 15.28 3.70 10.51
N THR A 143 16.30 4.52 10.27
CA THR A 143 16.47 5.85 10.86
C THR A 143 16.05 6.92 9.87
N TYR A 144 14.86 7.50 10.06
CA TYR A 144 14.33 8.57 9.21
C TYR A 144 13.50 9.54 10.05
N THR A 145 13.31 10.76 9.54
CA THR A 145 12.41 11.77 10.15
C THR A 145 11.22 11.99 9.22
N PRO A 146 10.02 11.47 9.54
CA PRO A 146 8.85 11.67 8.69
C PRO A 146 8.33 13.11 8.79
N THR A 147 7.91 13.65 7.67
CA THR A 147 7.01 14.81 7.62
C THR A 147 5.59 14.33 7.93
N LEU A 148 5.06 14.72 9.08
CA LEU A 148 3.70 14.34 9.48
C LEU A 148 2.67 15.12 8.65
N ILE A 149 1.72 14.40 8.04
CA ILE A 149 0.71 14.98 7.15
C ILE A 149 -0.72 14.74 7.65
N ASP A 150 -1.53 15.80 7.55
CA ASP A 150 -2.89 15.86 8.06
C ASP A 150 -3.92 15.18 7.14
N HIS A 151 -5.08 14.91 7.74
CA HIS A 151 -6.20 14.29 7.06
C HIS A 151 -6.70 15.20 5.91
N LEU A 152 -7.00 14.59 4.75
CA LEU A 152 -7.44 15.28 3.53
C LEU A 152 -6.41 16.25 2.91
N SER A 153 -5.16 16.29 3.39
CA SER A 153 -4.11 17.11 2.78
C SER A 153 -3.75 16.63 1.37
N PRO A 154 -3.57 17.54 0.39
CA PRO A 154 -2.97 17.18 -0.90
C PRO A 154 -1.46 16.98 -0.77
N ILE A 155 -0.89 16.09 -1.58
CA ILE A 155 0.56 16.00 -1.77
C ILE A 155 0.97 17.00 -2.84
N LEU A 156 1.76 17.99 -2.45
CA LEU A 156 2.32 19.00 -3.34
C LEU A 156 3.81 18.75 -3.50
N PHE A 157 4.29 18.76 -4.74
CA PHE A 157 5.72 18.81 -5.02
C PHE A 157 6.16 20.29 -5.07
N HIS A 158 7.30 20.58 -4.46
CA HIS A 158 7.91 21.89 -4.47
C HIS A 158 9.26 21.77 -5.16
N PRO A 159 9.36 22.13 -6.46
CA PRO A 159 10.63 22.08 -7.17
C PRO A 159 11.69 22.89 -6.40
N PRO A 160 12.93 22.38 -6.26
CA PRO A 160 14.03 23.16 -5.72
C PRO A 160 14.10 24.51 -6.42
N ASN A 161 14.31 25.60 -5.68
CA ASN A 161 14.52 26.91 -6.29
C ASN A 161 15.76 26.82 -7.19
N GLN A 162 15.56 26.84 -8.51
CA GLN A 162 16.65 26.94 -9.47
C GLN A 162 17.30 28.31 -9.33
N HIS A 163 18.27 28.40 -8.43
CA HIS A 163 19.14 29.55 -8.32
C HIS A 163 20.03 29.60 -9.57
N GLN A 164 19.58 30.33 -10.60
CA GLN A 164 20.49 30.85 -11.61
C GLN A 164 21.63 31.57 -10.89
N ALA A 165 22.86 31.14 -11.18
CA ALA A 165 24.07 31.65 -10.57
C ALA A 165 24.48 33.00 -11.19
N ASP A 166 23.58 33.98 -11.21
CA ASP A 166 23.90 35.38 -11.50
C ASP A 166 24.04 36.16 -10.19
N GLN A 167 25.27 36.56 -9.85
CA GLN A 167 25.57 37.19 -8.56
C GLN A 167 25.15 38.66 -8.48
N ASN A 168 24.60 39.26 -9.54
CA ASN A 168 24.39 40.71 -9.64
C ASN A 168 22.92 41.18 -9.70
N GLN A 169 21.94 40.36 -9.33
CA GLN A 169 20.54 40.82 -9.17
C GLN A 169 20.00 40.69 -7.73
N PRO A 170 19.23 41.68 -7.25
CA PRO A 170 18.61 41.62 -5.93
C PRO A 170 17.61 40.46 -5.85
N LYS A 171 17.71 39.65 -4.78
CA LYS A 171 16.93 38.42 -4.57
C LYS A 171 15.44 38.70 -4.34
N ALA A 172 14.69 38.87 -5.42
CA ALA A 172 13.24 38.66 -5.39
C ALA A 172 12.96 37.18 -5.10
N SER A 173 12.36 36.88 -3.94
CA SER A 173 12.06 35.52 -3.48
C SER A 173 10.85 34.91 -4.18
N SER A 174 10.91 34.82 -5.51
CA SER A 174 9.94 34.10 -6.33
C SER A 174 10.09 32.60 -6.07
N LYS A 175 9.37 32.08 -5.08
CA LYS A 175 9.24 30.63 -4.86
C LYS A 175 8.67 29.99 -6.13
N SER A 176 9.30 28.93 -6.62
CA SER A 176 8.73 28.11 -7.69
C SER A 176 7.30 27.68 -7.33
N PRO A 177 6.34 27.72 -8.26
CA PRO A 177 4.97 27.30 -7.97
C PRO A 177 4.95 25.81 -7.59
N SER A 178 4.14 25.47 -6.59
CA SER A 178 3.95 24.08 -6.17
C SER A 178 3.18 23.28 -7.21
N ILE A 179 3.69 22.11 -7.58
CA ILE A 179 3.06 21.20 -8.54
C ILE A 179 2.13 20.25 -7.78
N ASN A 180 0.86 20.20 -8.21
CA ASN A 180 -0.14 19.31 -7.61
C ASN A 180 -0.03 17.90 -8.20
N THR A 181 0.28 16.90 -7.36
CA THR A 181 0.43 15.49 -7.78
C THR A 181 -0.90 14.77 -8.07
N SER A 182 -2.03 15.46 -7.81
CA SER A 182 -3.41 14.92 -7.75
C SER A 182 -3.65 13.88 -6.65
N ILE A 183 -2.69 13.69 -5.75
CA ILE A 183 -2.77 12.76 -4.61
C ILE A 183 -3.30 13.49 -3.37
N GLN A 184 -4.19 12.84 -2.64
CA GLN A 184 -4.72 13.28 -1.35
C GLN A 184 -4.56 12.19 -0.29
N ILE A 185 -4.16 12.59 0.92
CA ILE A 185 -3.99 11.69 2.06
C ILE A 185 -5.31 11.49 2.82
N LEU A 186 -5.61 10.25 3.18
CA LEU A 186 -6.75 9.86 4.00
C LEU A 186 -6.21 9.10 5.22
N HIS A 187 -6.37 9.63 6.43
CA HIS A 187 -6.08 8.85 7.64
C HIS A 187 -7.09 7.71 7.74
N THR A 188 -6.61 6.48 7.86
CA THR A 188 -7.44 5.26 7.96
C THR A 188 -7.02 4.38 9.14
N PRO A 189 -6.98 4.92 10.38
CA PRO A 189 -6.59 4.15 11.56
C PRO A 189 -7.50 2.91 11.69
N GLY A 190 -6.91 1.77 12.06
CA GLY A 190 -7.67 0.54 12.20
C GLY A 190 -6.81 -0.71 12.18
N HIS A 191 -5.96 -0.86 11.15
CA HIS A 191 -4.90 -1.87 11.16
C HIS A 191 -3.83 -1.45 12.18
N THR A 192 -3.27 -0.25 12.02
CA THR A 192 -2.48 0.45 13.05
C THR A 192 -3.07 1.85 13.33
N PRO A 193 -2.66 2.54 14.42
CA PRO A 193 -3.05 3.93 14.69
C PRO A 193 -2.51 4.97 13.70
N ASP A 194 -1.41 4.68 13.01
CA ASP A 194 -0.77 5.54 12.01
C ASP A 194 -1.18 5.23 10.56
N SER A 195 -2.07 4.26 10.34
CA SER A 195 -2.49 3.84 8.99
C SER A 195 -3.04 4.99 8.12
N LEU A 196 -2.56 5.06 6.89
CA LEU A 196 -3.01 5.93 5.80
C LEU A 196 -3.53 5.12 4.62
N ALA A 197 -4.54 5.68 3.96
CA ALA A 197 -4.84 5.43 2.58
C ALA A 197 -4.47 6.67 1.73
N ILE A 198 -4.15 6.43 0.46
CA ILE A 198 -3.74 7.43 -0.50
C ILE A 198 -4.76 7.43 -1.64
N TRP A 199 -5.39 8.58 -1.94
CA TRP A 199 -6.33 8.74 -3.05
C TRP A 199 -5.69 9.51 -4.20
N ASP A 200 -5.48 8.83 -5.32
CA ASP A 200 -5.05 9.43 -6.58
C ASP A 200 -6.27 9.79 -7.43
N LYS A 201 -6.60 11.08 -7.47
CA LYS A 201 -7.74 11.63 -8.21
C LYS A 201 -7.59 11.49 -9.72
N SER A 202 -6.36 11.50 -10.22
CA SER A 202 -6.06 11.49 -11.66
C SER A 202 -6.18 10.09 -12.29
N GLU A 203 -5.82 9.05 -11.54
CA GLU A 203 -5.87 7.65 -11.99
C GLU A 203 -7.09 6.88 -11.44
N GLN A 204 -7.90 7.54 -10.58
CA GLN A 204 -8.99 6.94 -9.82
C GLN A 204 -8.51 5.71 -9.03
N MET A 205 -7.35 5.84 -8.37
CA MET A 205 -6.69 4.77 -7.64
C MET A 205 -6.59 5.07 -6.15
N LEU A 206 -7.11 4.15 -5.35
CA LEU A 206 -7.02 4.14 -3.90
C LEU A 206 -5.96 3.12 -3.47
N TYR A 207 -5.01 3.54 -2.67
CA TYR A 207 -4.00 2.68 -2.05
C TYR A 207 -4.31 2.60 -0.55
N VAL A 208 -4.44 1.40 0.03
CA VAL A 208 -4.97 1.22 1.41
C VAL A 208 -3.99 0.60 2.40
N GLY A 209 -2.74 0.33 1.97
CA GLY A 209 -1.79 -0.44 2.76
C GLY A 209 -2.42 -1.75 3.26
N ASP A 210 -2.25 -2.02 4.55
CA ASP A 210 -2.72 -3.24 5.22
C ASP A 210 -4.14 -3.15 5.78
N THR A 211 -4.87 -2.08 5.44
CA THR A 211 -6.25 -1.89 5.91
C THR A 211 -7.17 -3.05 5.50
N LEU A 212 -7.02 -3.59 4.28
CA LEU A 212 -7.76 -4.77 3.81
C LEU A 212 -7.12 -5.41 2.58
N TYR A 213 -7.57 -6.62 2.24
CA TYR A 213 -7.24 -7.32 1.00
C TYR A 213 -8.48 -7.89 0.33
N ALA A 214 -8.42 -8.10 -0.99
CA ALA A 214 -9.51 -8.72 -1.74
C ALA A 214 -9.60 -10.24 -1.53
N HIS A 215 -8.47 -10.91 -1.31
CA HIS A 215 -8.33 -12.37 -1.32
C HIS A 215 -7.45 -12.93 -0.20
N SER A 216 -7.03 -12.08 0.75
CA SER A 216 -6.13 -12.44 1.87
C SER A 216 -6.77 -12.08 3.22
N PRO A 217 -6.27 -12.60 4.35
CA PRO A 217 -6.87 -12.35 5.65
C PRO A 217 -6.75 -10.88 6.09
N ILE A 218 -7.81 -10.31 6.68
CA ILE A 218 -7.69 -9.01 7.37
C ILE A 218 -7.13 -9.29 8.77
N ILE A 219 -5.98 -8.71 9.08
CA ILE A 219 -5.23 -8.92 10.32
C ILE A 219 -5.29 -7.65 11.16
N PHE A 220 -5.56 -7.81 12.46
CA PHE A 220 -5.47 -6.74 13.44
C PHE A 220 -4.31 -7.06 14.40
N PRO A 221 -3.19 -6.30 14.34
CA PRO A 221 -2.11 -6.40 15.33
C PRO A 221 -2.63 -5.94 16.72
N PRO A 222 -1.86 -6.11 17.81
CA PRO A 222 -2.26 -5.68 19.16
C PRO A 222 -2.67 -4.21 19.27
N GLU A 223 -2.13 -3.36 18.41
CA GLU A 223 -2.35 -1.92 18.30
C GLU A 223 -3.59 -1.58 17.43
N GLY A 224 -4.15 -2.57 16.74
CA GLY A 224 -5.29 -2.43 15.83
C GLY A 224 -6.62 -2.21 16.56
N ASN A 225 -7.53 -1.50 15.89
CA ASN A 225 -8.81 -1.09 16.47
C ASN A 225 -9.94 -1.25 15.45
N LEU A 226 -10.81 -2.24 15.67
CA LEU A 226 -11.90 -2.58 14.75
C LEU A 226 -12.96 -1.46 14.64
N THR A 227 -13.20 -0.68 15.70
CA THR A 227 -14.11 0.47 15.66
C THR A 227 -13.56 1.59 14.78
N HIS A 228 -12.25 1.85 14.84
CA HIS A 228 -11.59 2.80 13.95
C HIS A 228 -11.59 2.27 12.52
N TRP A 229 -11.30 0.98 12.33
CA TRP A 229 -11.34 0.32 11.02
C TRP A 229 -12.71 0.50 10.33
N PHE A 230 -13.83 0.24 11.01
CA PHE A 230 -15.15 0.46 10.42
C PHE A 230 -15.38 1.91 9.96
N ARG A 231 -14.94 2.91 10.74
CA ARG A 231 -15.02 4.33 10.34
C ARG A 231 -14.13 4.63 9.13
N SER A 232 -12.94 4.05 9.10
CA SER A 232 -11.99 4.17 7.99
C SER A 232 -12.57 3.57 6.70
N ILE A 233 -13.20 2.39 6.77
CA ILE A 233 -13.89 1.81 5.60
C ILE A 233 -15.08 2.66 5.16
N ASP A 234 -15.82 3.28 6.09
CA ASP A 234 -16.95 4.15 5.75
C ASP A 234 -16.53 5.43 5.04
N LEU A 235 -15.40 6.01 5.45
CA LEU A 235 -14.73 7.08 4.71
C LEU A 235 -14.33 6.62 3.29
N LEU A 236 -13.64 5.48 3.18
CA LEU A 236 -13.15 4.97 1.90
C LEU A 236 -14.31 4.62 0.93
N ILE A 237 -15.41 4.07 1.44
CA ILE A 237 -16.64 3.83 0.67
C ILE A 237 -17.21 5.16 0.17
N SER A 238 -17.30 6.17 1.03
CA SER A 238 -17.82 7.50 0.66
C SER A 238 -16.98 8.13 -0.45
N VAL A 239 -15.65 8.16 -0.29
CA VAL A 239 -14.71 8.62 -1.34
C VAL A 239 -14.91 7.89 -2.65
N CYS A 240 -15.12 6.56 -2.62
CA CYS A 240 -15.37 5.79 -3.83
C CYS A 240 -16.73 6.10 -4.48
N ILE A 241 -17.77 6.38 -3.69
CA ILE A 241 -19.09 6.76 -4.19
C ILE A 241 -19.02 8.14 -4.86
N ASP A 242 -18.44 9.13 -4.18
CA ASP A 242 -18.35 10.52 -4.64
C ASP A 242 -17.60 10.68 -5.98
N HIS A 243 -16.70 9.73 -6.28
CA HIS A 243 -15.92 9.72 -7.53
C HIS A 243 -16.38 8.65 -8.53
N THR A 244 -17.44 7.88 -8.24
CA THR A 244 -18.02 6.95 -9.22
C THR A 244 -18.89 7.72 -10.21
N THR A 245 -18.39 7.92 -11.42
CA THR A 245 -19.18 8.52 -12.51
C THR A 245 -20.14 7.50 -13.11
N THR A 246 -21.43 7.62 -12.81
CA THR A 246 -22.47 6.98 -13.63
C THR A 246 -22.60 7.77 -14.93
N ALA A 247 -22.42 7.10 -16.06
CA ALA A 247 -22.71 7.68 -17.37
C ALA A 247 -24.23 7.78 -17.56
N THR A 248 -24.86 8.79 -16.95
CA THR A 248 -26.23 9.20 -17.31
C THR A 248 -26.18 9.87 -18.68
N SER A 249 -26.34 9.06 -19.73
CA SER A 249 -26.52 9.56 -21.09
C SER A 249 -27.67 10.56 -21.15
N PRO A 250 -27.42 11.83 -21.52
CA PRO A 250 -28.51 12.69 -21.97
C PRO A 250 -29.08 12.09 -23.24
N THR A 251 -30.40 12.02 -23.34
CA THR A 251 -31.09 11.61 -24.57
C THR A 251 -30.75 12.56 -25.72
N GLN A 252 -29.85 12.16 -26.61
CA GLN A 252 -29.71 12.75 -27.95
C GLN A 252 -29.54 11.68 -29.01
N THR A 253 -30.53 11.63 -29.90
CA THR A 253 -30.47 10.90 -31.17
C THR A 253 -29.46 11.57 -32.11
N SER A 254 -28.26 10.99 -32.22
CA SER A 254 -27.41 11.19 -33.40
C SER A 254 -26.66 9.90 -33.71
N ILE A 255 -26.59 9.55 -35.00
CA ILE A 255 -25.86 8.37 -35.48
C ILE A 255 -24.40 8.78 -35.68
N GLN A 256 -23.62 8.74 -34.60
CA GLN A 256 -22.17 8.67 -34.65
C GLN A 256 -21.70 7.64 -33.63
N THR A 257 -20.90 6.68 -34.09
CA THR A 257 -20.41 5.56 -33.28
C THR A 257 -19.58 6.09 -32.10
N PRO A 258 -20.02 5.96 -30.84
CA PRO A 258 -19.20 6.40 -29.72
C PRO A 258 -18.01 5.45 -29.58
N ALA A 259 -16.80 6.01 -29.46
CA ALA A 259 -15.71 5.27 -28.83
C ALA A 259 -16.16 4.84 -27.43
N PRO A 260 -15.77 3.66 -26.92
CA PRO A 260 -16.28 3.15 -25.66
C PRO A 260 -15.91 4.08 -24.50
N THR A 261 -16.89 4.84 -24.02
CA THR A 261 -16.79 5.68 -22.83
C THR A 261 -16.60 4.79 -21.61
N GLN A 262 -15.34 4.50 -21.27
CA GLN A 262 -15.00 3.76 -20.07
C GLN A 262 -15.49 4.54 -18.85
N THR A 263 -16.46 3.99 -18.14
CA THR A 263 -16.86 4.46 -16.81
C THR A 263 -15.65 4.35 -15.88
N GLN A 264 -15.02 5.48 -15.56
CA GLN A 264 -13.94 5.50 -14.59
C GLN A 264 -14.53 5.24 -13.20
N THR A 265 -14.31 4.02 -12.71
CA THR A 265 -14.70 3.60 -11.36
C THR A 265 -13.45 3.47 -10.49
N PRO A 266 -13.48 3.91 -9.23
CA PRO A 266 -12.34 3.79 -8.32
C PRO A 266 -11.80 2.37 -8.19
N ARG A 267 -10.48 2.22 -8.33
CA ARG A 267 -9.72 0.97 -8.21
C ARG A 267 -8.92 0.94 -6.92
N LEU A 268 -8.89 -0.20 -6.23
CA LEU A 268 -8.21 -0.41 -4.96
C LEU A 268 -6.94 -1.24 -5.15
N ASN A 269 -5.90 -0.81 -4.44
CA ASN A 269 -4.57 -1.39 -4.34
C ASN A 269 -4.22 -1.48 -2.85
N ALA A 270 -3.65 -2.60 -2.40
CA ALA A 270 -3.32 -2.85 -1.00
C ALA A 270 -1.82 -3.15 -0.85
N GLY A 271 -1.32 -3.16 0.39
CA GLY A 271 0.07 -3.50 0.69
C GLY A 271 0.48 -4.88 0.18
N HIS A 272 -0.48 -5.80 0.02
CA HIS A 272 -0.23 -7.18 -0.34
C HIS A 272 -1.34 -7.76 -1.23
N SER A 273 -0.99 -8.71 -2.11
CA SER A 273 -1.91 -9.63 -2.84
C SER A 273 -3.01 -9.00 -3.74
N SER A 274 -3.24 -7.68 -3.71
CA SER A 274 -4.41 -7.03 -4.31
C SER A 274 -4.05 -5.70 -4.98
N SER A 275 -4.03 -5.67 -6.31
CA SER A 275 -3.98 -4.45 -7.12
C SER A 275 -5.10 -4.42 -8.16
N LEU A 276 -5.46 -3.21 -8.60
CA LEU A 276 -6.49 -2.93 -9.61
C LEU A 276 -7.87 -3.57 -9.35
N ARG A 277 -8.28 -3.72 -8.08
CA ARG A 277 -9.57 -4.33 -7.73
C ARG A 277 -10.71 -3.30 -7.71
N PRO A 278 -11.97 -3.63 -8.01
CA PRO A 278 -13.07 -2.66 -7.94
C PRO A 278 -13.29 -2.16 -6.51
N ALA A 279 -12.93 -0.91 -6.19
CA ALA A 279 -12.74 -0.46 -4.82
C ALA A 279 -14.01 -0.58 -3.97
N LEU A 280 -15.11 0.00 -4.45
CA LEU A 280 -16.40 -0.01 -3.76
C LEU A 280 -16.91 -1.44 -3.48
N SER A 281 -16.66 -2.39 -4.40
CA SER A 281 -17.05 -3.79 -4.22
C SER A 281 -16.24 -4.47 -3.11
N ILE A 282 -14.91 -4.30 -3.11
CA ILE A 282 -14.04 -4.90 -2.09
C ILE A 282 -14.31 -4.29 -0.71
N LEU A 283 -14.37 -2.96 -0.62
CA LEU A 283 -14.66 -2.23 0.62
C LEU A 283 -16.00 -2.66 1.23
N SER A 284 -17.07 -2.68 0.42
CA SER A 284 -18.41 -3.06 0.89
C SER A 284 -18.47 -4.52 1.35
N ARG A 285 -17.80 -5.43 0.64
CA ARG A 285 -17.72 -6.85 1.01
C ARG A 285 -16.93 -7.06 2.30
N ALA A 286 -15.79 -6.39 2.46
CA ALA A 286 -15.00 -6.44 3.69
C ALA A 286 -15.79 -5.90 4.89
N LYS A 287 -16.50 -4.77 4.71
CA LYS A 287 -17.38 -4.19 5.74
C LYS A 287 -18.50 -5.15 6.14
N SER A 288 -19.19 -5.75 5.16
CA SER A 288 -20.28 -6.70 5.44
C SER A 288 -19.74 -7.92 6.21
N PHE A 289 -18.69 -8.56 5.69
CA PHE A 289 -18.09 -9.73 6.32
C PHE A 289 -17.68 -9.44 7.77
N LEU A 290 -16.97 -8.35 8.04
CA LEU A 290 -16.58 -8.02 9.42
C LEU A 290 -17.78 -7.61 10.30
N LYS A 291 -18.84 -7.02 9.73
CA LYS A 291 -20.10 -6.81 10.45
C LYS A 291 -20.73 -8.14 10.86
N ASP A 292 -20.75 -9.12 9.97
CA ASP A 292 -21.33 -10.44 10.22
C ASP A 292 -20.49 -11.22 11.25
N VAL A 293 -19.15 -11.07 11.23
CA VAL A 293 -18.24 -11.58 12.27
C VAL A 293 -18.53 -10.98 13.66
N VAL A 294 -18.61 -9.65 13.80
CA VAL A 294 -18.88 -9.03 15.12
C VAL A 294 -20.30 -9.26 15.61
N SER A 295 -21.23 -9.54 14.70
CA SER A 295 -22.62 -9.89 15.02
C SER A 295 -22.80 -11.38 15.37
N GLY A 296 -21.75 -12.19 15.26
CA GLY A 296 -21.82 -13.63 15.50
C GLY A 296 -22.58 -14.43 14.43
N LEU A 297 -22.80 -13.83 13.25
CA LEU A 297 -23.49 -14.46 12.11
C LEU A 297 -22.55 -15.33 11.27
N GLU A 298 -21.27 -14.96 11.18
CA GLU A 298 -20.26 -15.82 10.57
C GLU A 298 -19.83 -16.92 11.56
N PRO A 299 -19.99 -18.21 11.21
CA PRO A 299 -19.65 -19.30 12.10
C PRO A 299 -18.13 -19.39 12.30
N ILE A 300 -17.69 -19.48 13.55
CA ILE A 300 -16.29 -19.81 13.86
C ILE A 300 -15.99 -21.17 13.23
N GLN A 301 -14.96 -21.24 12.39
CA GLN A 301 -14.49 -22.48 11.81
C GLN A 301 -13.20 -22.92 12.51
N ASP A 302 -13.14 -24.18 12.94
CA ASP A 302 -11.88 -24.77 13.38
C ASP A 302 -10.86 -24.80 12.23
N LYS A 303 -9.57 -24.74 12.58
CA LYS A 303 -8.46 -24.67 11.61
C LYS A 303 -8.58 -25.77 10.53
N ILE A 304 -8.63 -25.34 9.27
CA ILE A 304 -8.56 -26.24 8.11
C ILE A 304 -7.08 -26.43 7.73
N THR A 305 -6.61 -27.68 7.60
CA THR A 305 -5.17 -28.01 7.50
C THR A 305 -4.64 -27.98 6.09
N VAL A 306 -3.84 -26.96 5.89
CA VAL A 306 -3.79 -26.23 4.64
C VAL A 306 -2.70 -25.17 5.04
N PRO A 307 -1.52 -25.01 4.36
CA PRO A 307 -0.41 -24.11 4.79
C PRO A 307 -0.20 -22.72 4.12
N LEU A 308 0.47 -21.81 4.83
CA LEU A 308 0.38 -20.33 4.70
C LEU A 308 1.34 -19.69 3.67
N TYR A 309 0.98 -18.51 3.12
CA TYR A 309 1.99 -17.56 2.64
C TYR A 309 2.86 -17.11 3.82
N PRO A 310 4.20 -17.05 3.70
CA PRO A 310 5.05 -17.11 4.88
C PRO A 310 5.22 -15.77 5.62
N ALA A 311 4.72 -14.66 5.06
CA ALA A 311 4.22 -13.47 5.76
C ALA A 311 3.55 -13.80 7.10
N ILE A 312 2.54 -14.68 7.03
CA ILE A 312 1.75 -15.08 8.21
C ILE A 312 2.61 -15.91 9.18
N LYS A 313 3.74 -16.49 8.75
CA LYS A 313 4.60 -17.36 9.57
C LYS A 313 5.26 -16.59 10.72
N LEU A 314 5.61 -15.32 10.55
CA LEU A 314 6.19 -14.49 11.63
C LEU A 314 5.14 -14.01 12.64
N ILE A 315 3.99 -13.53 12.16
CA ILE A 315 2.83 -13.23 13.04
C ILE A 315 2.38 -14.50 13.78
N HIS A 316 2.31 -15.64 13.10
CA HIS A 316 1.86 -16.92 13.64
C HIS A 316 2.91 -17.60 14.53
N GLN A 317 4.22 -17.37 14.36
CA GLN A 317 5.24 -17.82 15.31
C GLN A 317 5.09 -17.14 16.68
N SER A 318 4.62 -15.89 16.73
CA SER A 318 4.40 -15.16 18.00
C SER A 318 3.36 -15.81 18.94
N LEU A 319 2.58 -16.78 18.44
CA LEU A 319 1.56 -17.52 19.19
C LEU A 319 1.98 -18.94 19.60
N THR A 320 3.19 -19.41 19.25
CA THR A 320 3.52 -20.85 19.24
C THR A 320 4.25 -21.42 20.47
N LYS A 321 4.21 -20.75 21.64
CA LYS A 321 4.51 -21.45 22.91
C LYS A 321 3.28 -22.25 23.37
N ARG A 322 3.12 -23.42 22.70
CA ARG A 322 2.11 -24.52 22.83
C ARG A 322 1.07 -24.55 21.68
N THR A 323 0.81 -25.77 21.18
CA THR A 323 -0.21 -26.21 20.19
C THR A 323 0.10 -26.04 18.67
N ALA A 324 -0.60 -26.82 17.82
CA ALA A 324 -0.18 -27.22 16.46
C ALA A 324 -0.72 -26.35 15.27
N HIS A 325 -0.23 -26.57 14.03
CA HIS A 325 -0.44 -25.93 12.68
C HIS A 325 -1.90 -25.58 12.26
N ALA A 326 -2.32 -24.96 11.12
CA ALA A 326 -1.87 -23.94 10.12
C ALA A 326 -3.11 -23.51 9.24
N VAL A 327 -3.01 -22.61 8.21
CA VAL A 327 -4.08 -22.29 7.18
C VAL A 327 -3.52 -22.03 5.74
N LEU A 328 -4.24 -22.34 4.64
CA LEU A 328 -3.91 -22.17 3.18
C LEU A 328 -5.06 -21.48 2.44
N SER A 329 -4.65 -20.85 1.35
CA SER A 329 -5.44 -20.39 0.23
C SER A 329 -6.19 -21.48 -0.54
N ILE A 330 -7.51 -21.35 -0.63
CA ILE A 330 -8.16 -21.12 -1.94
C ILE A 330 -9.41 -20.27 -1.68
N ASN A 331 -9.42 -19.05 -2.20
CA ASN A 331 -10.61 -18.19 -2.34
C ASN A 331 -11.45 -17.87 -1.08
N PHE A 332 -10.84 -17.40 0.02
CA PHE A 332 -11.61 -16.86 1.16
C PHE A 332 -10.98 -15.62 1.79
N VAL A 333 -11.82 -14.64 2.14
CA VAL A 333 -11.50 -13.66 3.17
C VAL A 333 -11.45 -14.42 4.50
N SER A 334 -10.34 -14.27 5.22
CA SER A 334 -10.21 -14.82 6.58
C SER A 334 -10.02 -13.67 7.57
N PHE A 335 -10.36 -13.90 8.83
CA PHE A 335 -10.17 -12.94 9.91
C PHE A 335 -9.38 -13.59 11.04
N ILE A 336 -8.40 -12.86 11.59
CA ILE A 336 -7.62 -13.29 12.75
C ILE A 336 -7.71 -12.21 13.83
N TYR A 337 -8.17 -12.59 15.02
CA TYR A 337 -8.27 -11.70 16.18
C TYR A 337 -7.78 -12.38 17.45
N SER A 338 -7.18 -11.58 18.34
CA SER A 338 -6.73 -12.01 19.68
C SER A 338 -7.61 -11.40 20.75
N ASN A 339 -8.35 -12.23 21.48
CA ASN A 339 -9.11 -11.81 22.67
C ASN A 339 -8.22 -11.91 23.94
N LYS A 340 -8.59 -11.22 25.02
CA LYS A 340 -7.93 -11.13 26.34
C LYS A 340 -7.61 -12.47 27.05
N GLN A 341 -7.89 -13.61 26.45
CA GLN A 341 -7.59 -14.96 26.93
C GLN A 341 -6.49 -15.69 26.11
N ASN A 342 -5.75 -15.00 25.24
CA ASN A 342 -4.69 -15.58 24.40
C ASN A 342 -5.15 -16.73 23.46
N GLN A 343 -6.44 -16.80 23.12
CA GLN A 343 -6.93 -17.70 22.09
C GLN A 343 -6.98 -16.96 20.74
N CYS A 344 -6.09 -17.34 19.83
CA CYS A 344 -6.17 -16.94 18.44
C CYS A 344 -7.28 -17.74 17.75
N LYS A 345 -8.31 -17.05 17.25
CA LYS A 345 -9.44 -17.66 16.52
C LYS A 345 -9.46 -17.13 15.09
N THR A 346 -9.57 -18.05 14.14
CA THR A 346 -9.72 -17.73 12.72
C THR A 346 -11.19 -17.88 12.33
N VAL A 347 -11.74 -16.91 11.61
CA VAL A 347 -13.06 -17.04 10.98
C VAL A 347 -12.86 -17.05 9.47
N VAL A 348 -13.44 -18.06 8.81
CA VAL A 348 -13.38 -18.29 7.36
C VAL A 348 -14.81 -18.56 6.90
N GLN A 349 -15.22 -18.07 5.74
CA GLN A 349 -16.57 -18.31 5.22
C GLN A 349 -16.68 -19.71 4.57
N LYS A 350 -17.88 -20.31 4.54
CA LYS A 350 -18.16 -21.53 3.75
C LYS A 350 -18.84 -21.14 2.44
N LYS A 351 -18.41 -21.71 1.32
CA LYS A 351 -18.97 -21.42 -0.01
C LYS A 351 -20.41 -21.93 -0.12
N TYR A 352 -21.36 -21.05 -0.43
CA TYR A 352 -22.66 -21.50 -0.97
C TYR A 352 -22.41 -22.21 -2.31
N LYS A 353 -22.84 -23.46 -2.43
CA LYS A 353 -22.96 -24.12 -3.73
C LYS A 353 -24.15 -23.50 -4.45
N THR A 354 -23.91 -22.81 -5.57
CA THR A 354 -24.96 -22.56 -6.55
C THR A 354 -25.47 -23.93 -7.04
N GLN A 355 -26.72 -24.27 -6.74
CA GLN A 355 -27.38 -25.38 -7.40
C GLN A 355 -27.69 -24.96 -8.83
N GLN A 356 -26.81 -25.30 -9.77
CA GLN A 356 -27.25 -25.70 -11.10
C GLN A 356 -27.48 -27.21 -11.05
N SER A 357 -28.73 -27.59 -10.84
CA SER A 357 -29.23 -28.90 -11.26
C SER A 357 -29.94 -28.72 -12.59
N GLU A 358 -29.49 -29.43 -13.61
CA GLU A 358 -30.19 -29.52 -14.88
C GLU A 358 -31.55 -30.22 -14.68
N LYS A 359 -32.64 -29.52 -15.02
CA LYS A 359 -33.80 -30.05 -15.76
C LYS A 359 -34.76 -28.93 -16.15
#